data_AF-A0A1U7UJW4-F1
#
_entry.id   AF-A0A1U7UJW4-F1
#
_cell.length_a   1.000
_cell.length_b   1.000
_cell.length_c   1.000
_cell.angle_alpha   90.00
_cell.angle_beta   90.00
_cell.angle_gamma   90.00
#
_symmetry.space_group_name_H-M   'P 1'
#
loop_
_entity.id
_entity.type
_entity.pdbx_description
1 polymer ?
#
loop_
_entity_poly.entity_id
_entity_poly.type
_entity_poly.pdbx_seq_one_letter_code
_entity_poly.pdbx_strand_id
1 'polypeptide(L)'
;MLPSPVTYCSCWDPWNVGPRKLIKTLQPPRRNPPGQTKLTPLPPAPNKHGYLQPTRPAVFPKVKMHLGRQEESHKLSCEVINVSPGYQIIRNPEQISVTLGDEMFDQKKQMESEILDKVNFARTGIISDLEEQISELTAIIEQMNRDHQSAQKLLTNEMDLRCAEMKQNFEKNNRELKRTHAAELSKLESNCKAALKAEKLAAQEKLEELGKEYKYLKNMFHMYQDSIYDEMEDKWSKWKAEWENSEKLEREKILLQQKNQMTKKFELDSKEEKKKINESYNAVFDNFIREKEELLKQHESDTLQLEELKKTKGVMEEELHAQALILESLNTNLYHTQLELQKEKTAVGNLEKTLQTKLAEAEEKYKYTIQILTEENIHLRQKLIAKNEEIYEGRSEKLASTTSYEYTFDILEDDSLKDQEL
;
A
#
# COMPACT_ATOMS: atom_id res chain seq x y z
N MET A 1 -30.37 -7.01 -46.22
CA MET A 1 -31.41 -6.14 -45.61
C MET A 1 -30.78 -4.81 -45.24
N LEU A 2 -31.56 -3.72 -45.15
CA LEU A 2 -31.03 -2.41 -44.78
C LEU A 2 -30.67 -2.35 -43.28
N PRO A 3 -29.64 -1.57 -42.89
CA PRO A 3 -29.46 -1.14 -41.52
C PRO A 3 -30.40 0.03 -41.18
N SER A 4 -31.07 -0.02 -40.03
CA SER A 4 -31.90 1.09 -39.54
C SER A 4 -31.04 2.17 -38.86
N PRO A 5 -31.34 3.47 -39.03
CA PRO A 5 -30.56 4.54 -38.40
C PRO A 5 -30.89 4.69 -36.92
N VAL A 6 -29.87 4.79 -36.07
CA VAL A 6 -30.02 5.14 -34.65
C VAL A 6 -30.04 6.67 -34.52
N THR A 7 -31.09 7.21 -33.91
CA THR A 7 -31.21 8.64 -33.62
C THR A 7 -30.26 9.06 -32.49
N TYR A 8 -29.34 9.97 -32.79
CA TYR A 8 -28.36 10.48 -31.85
C TYR A 8 -28.94 11.64 -31.01
N CYS A 9 -29.00 11.47 -29.68
CA CYS A 9 -29.37 12.57 -28.78
C CYS A 9 -28.14 13.44 -28.49
N SER A 10 -28.18 14.72 -28.86
CA SER A 10 -27.17 15.73 -28.52
C SER A 10 -27.11 16.11 -27.03
N CYS A 11 -27.67 15.27 -26.15
CA CYS A 11 -27.84 15.52 -24.72
C CYS A 11 -26.76 14.87 -23.84
N TRP A 12 -25.90 14.01 -24.38
CA TRP A 12 -24.83 13.29 -23.65
C TRP A 12 -23.48 13.42 -24.36
N ASP A 13 -22.74 14.49 -24.06
CA ASP A 13 -21.30 14.59 -24.32
C ASP A 13 -20.54 14.36 -22.99
N PRO A 14 -19.80 13.25 -22.84
CA PRO A 14 -19.07 12.93 -21.60
C PRO A 14 -17.94 13.90 -21.23
N TRP A 15 -17.50 14.78 -22.14
CA TRP A 15 -16.24 15.52 -22.02
C TRP A 15 -16.37 16.98 -21.58
N ASN A 16 -17.59 17.50 -21.48
CA ASN A 16 -17.85 18.94 -21.32
C ASN A 16 -18.20 19.37 -19.89
N VAL A 17 -17.38 19.01 -18.90
CA VAL A 17 -17.56 19.41 -17.49
C VAL A 17 -16.30 20.06 -16.92
N GLY A 18 -16.41 21.34 -16.53
CA GLY A 18 -15.31 22.17 -16.04
C GLY A 18 -14.74 21.80 -14.65
N PRO A 19 -13.77 22.60 -14.14
CA PRO A 19 -12.94 22.22 -13.00
C PRO A 19 -13.72 22.00 -11.69
N ARG A 20 -13.46 20.85 -11.07
CA ARG A 20 -14.15 20.38 -9.86
C ARG A 20 -13.75 21.19 -8.63
N LYS A 21 -14.74 21.70 -7.88
CA LYS A 21 -14.52 22.24 -6.53
C LYS A 21 -14.48 21.10 -5.51
N LEU A 22 -13.44 21.07 -4.67
CA LEU A 22 -13.27 20.08 -3.61
C LEU A 22 -14.26 20.35 -2.47
N ILE A 23 -15.01 19.33 -2.06
CA ILE A 23 -15.86 19.34 -0.86
C ILE A 23 -15.13 18.61 0.27
N LYS A 24 -15.12 19.20 1.47
CA LYS A 24 -14.40 18.67 2.64
C LYS A 24 -15.10 17.43 3.21
N THR A 25 -14.31 16.42 3.59
CA THR A 25 -14.78 15.25 4.34
C THR A 25 -15.18 15.61 5.77
N LEU A 26 -16.31 15.06 6.23
CA LEU A 26 -16.68 14.99 7.65
C LEU A 26 -16.35 13.59 8.20
N GLN A 27 -15.96 13.52 9.47
CA GLN A 27 -15.60 12.26 10.14
C GLN A 27 -16.84 11.41 10.48
N PRO A 28 -16.72 10.06 10.52
CA PRO A 28 -17.79 9.18 10.96
C PRO A 28 -17.98 9.21 12.51
N PRO A 29 -19.19 8.94 13.04
CA PRO A 29 -19.43 8.84 14.47
C PRO A 29 -18.75 7.63 15.13
N ARG A 30 -18.43 7.73 16.43
CA ARG A 30 -17.90 6.62 17.23
C ARG A 30 -18.94 5.52 17.48
N ARG A 31 -18.50 4.25 17.51
CA ARG A 31 -19.25 3.12 18.09
C ARG A 31 -19.31 3.26 19.62
N ASN A 32 -20.43 2.84 20.21
CA ASN A 32 -20.57 2.55 21.65
C ASN A 32 -21.00 1.08 21.86
N PRO A 33 -20.80 0.49 23.06
CA PRO A 33 -21.08 -0.93 23.34
C PRO A 33 -22.55 -1.19 23.79
N PRO A 34 -23.00 -2.46 23.85
CA PRO A 34 -24.36 -2.80 24.26
C PRO A 34 -24.57 -2.75 25.78
N GLY A 35 -25.71 -2.21 26.22
CA GLY A 35 -26.16 -2.19 27.62
C GLY A 35 -27.68 -1.98 27.70
N GLN A 36 -28.34 -2.58 28.70
CA GLN A 36 -29.80 -2.56 28.84
C GLN A 36 -30.32 -1.36 29.64
N THR A 37 -31.56 -0.93 29.38
CA THR A 37 -32.48 -0.38 30.40
C THR A 37 -33.94 -0.53 29.94
N LYS A 38 -34.93 -0.30 30.82
CA LYS A 38 -36.32 -0.80 30.68
C LYS A 38 -37.39 0.28 30.90
N LEU A 39 -38.48 0.18 30.12
CA LEU A 39 -39.85 0.69 30.38
C LEU A 39 -39.98 2.24 30.40
N THR A 40 -41.16 2.88 30.22
CA THR A 40 -42.58 2.43 30.31
C THR A 40 -43.43 3.15 29.22
N PRO A 41 -44.58 2.63 28.72
CA PRO A 41 -45.22 3.11 27.48
C PRO A 41 -46.47 4.00 27.63
N LEU A 42 -46.93 4.57 26.51
CA LEU A 42 -48.19 5.32 26.32
C LEU A 42 -48.77 5.04 24.90
N PRO A 43 -50.06 5.31 24.60
CA PRO A 43 -51.08 4.25 24.61
C PRO A 43 -51.62 3.82 23.20
N PRO A 44 -52.29 2.65 23.09
CA PRO A 44 -52.88 2.16 21.85
C PRO A 44 -54.42 2.25 21.78
N ALA A 45 -54.97 2.88 20.74
CA ALA A 45 -56.35 2.69 20.22
C ALA A 45 -56.57 3.52 18.93
N PRO A 46 -57.59 3.23 18.07
CA PRO A 46 -58.55 2.12 18.13
C PRO A 46 -58.48 1.17 16.91
N ASN A 47 -58.78 -0.11 17.15
CA ASN A 47 -59.02 -1.09 16.08
C ASN A 47 -60.38 -0.81 15.39
N LYS A 48 -60.40 -0.73 14.05
CA LYS A 48 -61.65 -0.75 13.26
C LYS A 48 -62.00 -2.17 12.82
N HIS A 49 -62.66 -2.93 13.69
CA HIS A 49 -63.35 -4.17 13.33
C HIS A 49 -64.64 -4.32 14.14
N GLY A 50 -65.78 -4.39 13.45
CA GLY A 50 -67.09 -4.62 14.07
C GLY A 50 -68.24 -3.91 13.36
N TYR A 51 -69.00 -4.66 12.54
CA TYR A 51 -70.48 -4.70 12.52
C TYR A 51 -70.98 -5.54 11.32
N LEU A 52 -70.88 -6.86 11.42
CA LEU A 52 -71.77 -7.80 10.71
C LEU A 52 -72.01 -9.03 11.61
N GLN A 53 -73.17 -9.08 12.24
CA GLN A 53 -73.75 -10.24 12.95
C GLN A 53 -75.28 -10.22 12.71
N PRO A 54 -75.99 -11.37 12.75
CA PRO A 54 -77.04 -11.62 11.76
C PRO A 54 -78.43 -11.88 12.32
N THR A 55 -79.45 -11.73 11.46
CA THR A 55 -80.78 -12.33 11.66
C THR A 55 -81.33 -12.89 10.34
N ARG A 56 -81.95 -14.08 10.38
CA ARG A 56 -82.66 -14.70 9.23
C ARG A 56 -84.11 -14.16 9.11
N PRO A 57 -84.81 -14.35 7.97
CA PRO A 57 -86.04 -13.62 7.62
C PRO A 57 -87.35 -14.31 8.02
N ALA A 58 -88.49 -13.59 7.98
CA ALA A 58 -89.75 -14.03 7.33
C ALA A 58 -90.89 -12.98 7.44
N VAL A 59 -91.99 -13.23 6.68
CA VAL A 59 -93.38 -12.72 6.83
C VAL A 59 -93.72 -11.29 6.38
N PHE A 60 -94.21 -11.18 5.14
CA PHE A 60 -95.38 -10.35 4.80
C PHE A 60 -96.68 -11.12 5.13
N PRO A 61 -97.87 -10.49 5.16
CA PRO A 61 -98.19 -9.15 5.68
C PRO A 61 -99.36 -9.24 6.69
N LYS A 62 -99.64 -8.18 7.47
CA LYS A 62 -100.97 -8.06 8.10
C LYS A 62 -101.48 -6.62 8.27
N VAL A 63 -102.68 -6.45 7.73
CA VAL A 63 -103.65 -5.36 7.88
C VAL A 63 -103.55 -4.60 9.21
N LYS A 64 -103.52 -3.26 9.12
CA LYS A 64 -104.13 -2.38 10.12
C LYS A 64 -105.18 -1.52 9.45
N MET A 65 -106.42 -1.64 9.92
CA MET A 65 -107.42 -0.59 9.73
C MET A 65 -107.04 0.60 10.61
N HIS A 66 -107.33 1.82 10.16
CA HIS A 66 -107.69 2.89 11.07
C HIS A 66 -108.94 3.60 10.56
N LEU A 67 -109.84 3.88 11.51
CA LEU A 67 -111.19 4.38 11.26
C LEU A 67 -111.13 5.88 10.96
N GLY A 68 -111.62 6.29 9.80
CA GLY A 68 -111.72 7.69 9.37
C GLY A 68 -113.12 8.01 8.88
N ARG A 69 -114.04 8.34 9.81
CA ARG A 69 -115.42 8.71 9.49
C ARG A 69 -115.47 10.20 9.14
N GLN A 70 -115.59 10.53 7.85
CA GLN A 70 -116.08 11.84 7.42
C GLN A 70 -117.22 11.62 6.42
N GLU A 71 -118.23 12.47 6.52
CA GLU A 71 -119.57 12.29 5.99
C GLU A 71 -119.91 13.53 5.17
N GLU A 72 -119.84 13.42 3.85
CA GLU A 72 -120.19 14.52 2.94
C GLU A 72 -121.08 14.03 1.80
N SER A 73 -122.16 14.75 1.58
CA SER A 73 -123.34 14.25 0.87
C SER A 73 -123.31 14.56 -0.63
N HIS A 74 -123.33 13.52 -1.47
CA HIS A 74 -123.76 13.66 -2.86
C HIS A 74 -125.04 12.86 -3.14
N LYS A 75 -125.94 13.54 -3.85
CA LYS A 75 -127.34 13.19 -4.05
C LYS A 75 -127.49 12.01 -5.04
N LEU A 76 -127.52 10.79 -4.52
CA LEU A 76 -127.76 9.59 -5.31
C LEU A 76 -129.25 9.45 -5.68
N SER A 77 -129.51 9.12 -6.95
CA SER A 77 -130.85 8.95 -7.51
C SER A 77 -131.42 7.57 -7.18
N CYS A 78 -132.55 7.51 -6.47
CA CYS A 78 -133.31 6.29 -6.29
C CYS A 78 -134.19 6.04 -7.53
N GLU A 79 -134.10 4.85 -8.13
CA GLU A 79 -134.86 4.47 -9.31
C GLU A 79 -136.00 3.51 -8.91
N VAL A 80 -137.24 4.00 -9.04
CA VAL A 80 -138.46 3.24 -8.71
C VAL A 80 -139.03 2.64 -9.99
N ILE A 81 -139.13 1.32 -10.05
CA ILE A 81 -139.55 0.60 -11.26
C ILE A 81 -140.91 -0.07 -10.99
N ASN A 82 -141.95 0.42 -11.67
CA ASN A 82 -143.22 -0.28 -11.77
C ASN A 82 -143.06 -1.44 -12.75
N VAL A 83 -143.15 -2.68 -12.27
CA VAL A 83 -142.94 -3.88 -13.11
C VAL A 83 -144.27 -4.43 -13.64
N SER A 84 -145.31 -4.39 -12.79
CA SER A 84 -146.68 -4.80 -13.07
C SER A 84 -147.65 -3.98 -12.19
N PRO A 85 -148.95 -3.90 -12.53
CA PRO A 85 -149.96 -3.40 -11.59
C PRO A 85 -149.87 -4.13 -10.24
N GLY A 86 -149.96 -3.40 -9.13
CA GLY A 86 -149.84 -3.95 -7.77
C GLY A 86 -148.41 -4.32 -7.32
N TYR A 87 -147.35 -4.11 -8.13
CA TYR A 87 -145.97 -4.46 -7.75
C TYR A 87 -144.96 -3.32 -8.04
N GLN A 88 -144.37 -2.77 -6.97
CA GLN A 88 -143.26 -1.83 -7.05
C GLN A 88 -141.95 -2.47 -6.60
N ILE A 89 -140.88 -2.21 -7.36
CA ILE A 89 -139.50 -2.53 -6.98
C ILE A 89 -138.73 -1.24 -6.77
N ILE A 90 -138.10 -1.12 -5.61
CA ILE A 90 -137.17 -0.04 -5.27
C ILE A 90 -135.77 -0.65 -5.24
N ARG A 91 -134.86 -0.12 -6.07
CA ARG A 91 -133.52 -0.67 -6.26
C ARG A 91 -132.45 0.30 -5.76
N ASN A 92 -131.80 -0.07 -4.67
CA ASN A 92 -130.57 0.56 -4.20
C ASN A 92 -129.37 -0.38 -4.44
N PRO A 93 -128.12 0.13 -4.48
CA PRO A 93 -126.94 -0.71 -4.76
C PRO A 93 -126.66 -1.77 -3.69
N GLU A 94 -127.20 -1.62 -2.47
CA GLU A 94 -126.99 -2.52 -1.34
C GLU A 94 -128.20 -3.44 -1.05
N GLN A 95 -129.39 -3.10 -1.57
CA GLN A 95 -130.62 -3.87 -1.32
C GLN A 95 -131.65 -3.66 -2.43
N ILE A 96 -132.35 -4.74 -2.78
CA ILE A 96 -133.57 -4.71 -3.61
C ILE A 96 -134.74 -5.02 -2.69
N SER A 97 -135.75 -4.14 -2.64
CA SER A 97 -137.02 -4.39 -1.97
C SER A 97 -138.15 -4.46 -2.98
N VAL A 98 -139.04 -5.43 -2.79
CA VAL A 98 -140.26 -5.62 -3.57
C VAL A 98 -141.44 -5.42 -2.64
N THR A 99 -142.26 -4.41 -2.92
CA THR A 99 -143.48 -4.12 -2.16
C THR A 99 -144.70 -4.48 -2.99
N LEU A 100 -145.49 -5.42 -2.47
CA LEU A 100 -146.83 -5.74 -2.95
C LEU A 100 -147.79 -4.61 -2.55
N GLY A 101 -148.66 -4.18 -3.46
CA GLY A 101 -149.71 -3.20 -3.19
C GLY A 101 -150.83 -3.79 -2.34
N ASP A 102 -151.35 -3.00 -1.41
CA ASP A 102 -152.42 -3.37 -0.46
C ASP A 102 -153.77 -3.66 -1.16
N GLU A 103 -153.88 -3.25 -2.43
CA GLU A 103 -155.00 -3.43 -3.36
C GLU A 103 -155.41 -4.91 -3.57
N MET A 104 -154.57 -5.87 -3.15
CA MET A 104 -154.75 -7.31 -3.35
C MET A 104 -155.50 -8.04 -2.21
N PHE A 105 -155.84 -7.37 -1.10
CA PHE A 105 -156.40 -8.02 0.10
C PHE A 105 -157.86 -7.67 0.44
N ASP A 106 -158.55 -6.92 -0.40
CA ASP A 106 -159.91 -6.45 -0.13
C ASP A 106 -160.99 -7.49 -0.53
N GLN A 107 -161.16 -8.55 0.26
CA GLN A 107 -162.29 -9.50 0.11
C GLN A 107 -163.02 -9.79 1.43
N LYS A 108 -164.28 -9.31 1.52
CA LYS A 108 -165.16 -9.46 2.69
C LYS A 108 -165.64 -10.90 2.90
N LYS A 109 -165.81 -11.29 4.17
CA LYS A 109 -166.46 -12.55 4.59
C LYS A 109 -167.96 -12.38 4.80
N GLN A 110 -168.76 -13.16 4.08
CA GLN A 110 -170.12 -13.67 4.37
C GLN A 110 -170.50 -14.60 3.20
N MET A 111 -171.37 -15.61 3.30
CA MET A 111 -172.37 -15.94 4.34
C MET A 111 -172.54 -17.48 4.43
N GLU A 112 -173.28 -17.97 5.44
CA GLU A 112 -173.67 -19.38 5.58
C GLU A 112 -174.82 -19.77 4.64
N SER A 113 -174.91 -21.05 4.24
CA SER A 113 -176.20 -21.68 3.87
C SER A 113 -176.17 -23.20 4.03
N GLU A 114 -176.88 -23.69 5.03
CA GLU A 114 -177.31 -25.08 5.20
C GLU A 114 -178.39 -25.47 4.17
N ILE A 115 -178.40 -26.72 3.68
CA ILE A 115 -179.56 -27.36 3.00
C ILE A 115 -179.41 -28.89 3.01
N LEU A 116 -180.55 -29.60 2.99
CA LEU A 116 -180.69 -30.98 3.49
C LEU A 116 -180.89 -32.05 2.39
N ASP A 117 -180.38 -33.25 2.68
CA ASP A 117 -180.97 -34.58 2.41
C ASP A 117 -180.77 -35.38 1.09
N LYS A 118 -180.79 -36.72 1.26
CA LYS A 118 -181.16 -37.79 0.30
C LYS A 118 -180.38 -37.99 -1.03
N VAL A 119 -179.11 -38.43 -0.98
CA VAL A 119 -178.61 -39.63 -1.73
C VAL A 119 -177.39 -40.24 -1.00
N ASN A 120 -177.60 -40.96 0.11
CA ASN A 120 -176.54 -41.21 1.11
C ASN A 120 -175.93 -42.63 1.13
N PHE A 121 -176.05 -43.43 0.07
CA PHE A 121 -175.49 -44.81 0.04
C PHE A 121 -174.41 -45.05 -1.03
N ALA A 122 -174.42 -44.34 -2.16
CA ALA A 122 -173.35 -44.42 -3.17
C ALA A 122 -172.18 -43.47 -2.89
N ARG A 123 -172.45 -42.34 -2.22
CA ARG A 123 -171.45 -41.29 -1.94
C ARG A 123 -170.42 -41.73 -0.90
N THR A 124 -170.80 -42.59 0.03
CA THR A 124 -170.01 -42.98 1.21
C THR A 124 -168.83 -43.88 0.86
N GLY A 125 -168.98 -44.78 -0.10
CA GLY A 125 -167.86 -45.59 -0.62
C GLY A 125 -166.80 -44.72 -1.29
N ILE A 126 -167.23 -43.83 -2.19
CA ILE A 126 -166.34 -42.88 -2.88
C ILE A 126 -165.62 -41.96 -1.88
N ILE A 127 -166.25 -41.57 -0.78
CA ILE A 127 -165.60 -40.82 0.30
C ILE A 127 -164.54 -41.68 1.00
N SER A 128 -164.85 -42.94 1.34
CA SER A 128 -163.89 -43.87 1.94
C SER A 128 -162.67 -44.12 1.04
N ASP A 129 -162.88 -44.33 -0.26
CA ASP A 129 -161.80 -44.53 -1.25
C ASP A 129 -160.90 -43.29 -1.35
N LEU A 130 -161.48 -42.07 -1.22
CA LEU A 130 -160.74 -40.81 -1.22
C LEU A 130 -160.02 -40.55 0.11
N GLU A 131 -160.61 -40.93 1.25
CA GLU A 131 -159.98 -40.86 2.57
C GLU A 131 -158.82 -41.85 2.70
N GLU A 132 -158.94 -43.04 2.10
CA GLU A 132 -157.86 -44.02 1.95
C GLU A 132 -156.74 -43.47 1.04
N GLN A 133 -157.06 -42.96 -0.15
CA GLN A 133 -156.07 -42.31 -1.04
C GLN A 133 -155.37 -41.11 -0.39
N ILE A 134 -156.08 -40.28 0.37
CA ILE A 134 -155.49 -39.18 1.14
C ILE A 134 -154.56 -39.73 2.23
N SER A 135 -154.93 -40.84 2.88
CA SER A 135 -154.10 -41.49 3.90
C SER A 135 -152.83 -42.11 3.30
N GLU A 136 -152.94 -42.81 2.17
CA GLU A 136 -151.79 -43.34 1.42
C GLU A 136 -150.86 -42.22 0.93
N LEU A 137 -151.40 -41.17 0.30
CA LEU A 137 -150.63 -40.02 -0.16
C LEU A 137 -149.95 -39.30 1.01
N THR A 138 -150.62 -39.16 2.16
CA THR A 138 -150.03 -38.58 3.37
C THR A 138 -148.88 -39.45 3.87
N ALA A 139 -149.06 -40.77 3.96
CA ALA A 139 -148.02 -41.70 4.38
C ALA A 139 -146.80 -41.68 3.42
N ILE A 140 -147.03 -41.57 2.11
CA ILE A 140 -145.99 -41.42 1.08
C ILE A 140 -145.24 -40.09 1.25
N ILE A 141 -145.96 -38.97 1.44
CA ILE A 141 -145.36 -37.64 1.63
C ILE A 141 -144.53 -37.60 2.93
N GLU A 142 -145.06 -38.15 4.03
CA GLU A 142 -144.28 -38.28 5.26
C GLU A 142 -143.04 -39.15 5.09
N GLN A 143 -143.16 -40.27 4.36
CA GLN A 143 -142.03 -41.16 4.11
C GLN A 143 -140.96 -40.48 3.26
N MET A 144 -141.35 -39.79 2.18
CA MET A 144 -140.45 -38.94 1.39
C MET A 144 -139.78 -37.86 2.25
N ASN A 145 -140.49 -37.25 3.20
CA ASN A 145 -139.91 -36.27 4.12
C ASN A 145 -138.89 -36.90 5.09
N ARG A 146 -139.19 -38.08 5.66
CA ARG A 146 -138.26 -38.85 6.50
C ARG A 146 -137.00 -39.24 5.73
N ASP A 147 -137.16 -39.75 4.51
CA ASP A 147 -136.06 -40.19 3.65
C ASP A 147 -135.24 -39.01 3.13
N HIS A 148 -135.86 -37.88 2.81
CA HIS A 148 -135.16 -36.64 2.45
C HIS A 148 -134.33 -36.10 3.61
N GLN A 149 -134.87 -36.03 4.83
CA GLN A 149 -134.12 -35.62 6.02
C GLN A 149 -132.98 -36.59 6.35
N SER A 150 -133.19 -37.90 6.16
CA SER A 150 -132.17 -38.93 6.32
C SER A 150 -131.03 -38.75 5.31
N ALA A 151 -131.36 -38.59 4.03
CA ALA A 151 -130.39 -38.37 2.95
C ALA A 151 -129.64 -37.03 3.12
N GLN A 152 -130.33 -35.95 3.52
CA GLN A 152 -129.71 -34.66 3.82
C GLN A 152 -128.70 -34.78 4.96
N LYS A 153 -129.08 -35.45 6.06
CA LYS A 153 -128.19 -35.67 7.22
C LYS A 153 -127.00 -36.55 6.87
N LEU A 154 -127.19 -37.60 6.07
CA LEU A 154 -126.11 -38.46 5.57
C LEU A 154 -125.13 -37.64 4.71
N LEU A 155 -125.65 -36.82 3.78
CA LEU A 155 -124.83 -35.94 2.95
C LEU A 155 -124.07 -34.91 3.78
N THR A 156 -124.68 -34.28 4.79
CA THR A 156 -123.99 -33.37 5.72
C THR A 156 -122.84 -34.08 6.44
N ASN A 157 -123.09 -35.27 7.01
CA ASN A 157 -122.05 -36.05 7.67
C ASN A 157 -120.89 -36.43 6.72
N GLU A 158 -121.19 -36.75 5.46
CA GLU A 158 -120.15 -37.06 4.46
C GLU A 158 -119.34 -35.81 4.09
N MET A 159 -119.99 -34.65 3.94
CA MET A 159 -119.29 -33.39 3.67
C MET A 159 -118.41 -32.96 4.85
N ASP A 160 -118.87 -33.12 6.09
CA ASP A 160 -118.06 -32.86 7.28
C ASP A 160 -116.88 -33.82 7.39
N LEU A 161 -117.07 -35.11 7.08
CA LEU A 161 -115.99 -36.11 7.03
C LEU A 161 -114.94 -35.76 5.97
N ARG A 162 -115.35 -35.44 4.74
CA ARG A 162 -114.44 -34.98 3.66
C ARG A 162 -113.73 -33.69 4.06
N CYS A 163 -114.40 -32.75 4.73
CA CYS A 163 -113.79 -31.52 5.23
C CYS A 163 -112.76 -31.79 6.33
N ALA A 164 -113.00 -32.76 7.22
CA ALA A 164 -112.05 -33.17 8.25
C ALA A 164 -110.82 -33.87 7.63
N GLU A 165 -111.03 -34.80 6.71
CA GLU A 165 -109.96 -35.49 5.97
C GLU A 165 -109.10 -34.51 5.16
N MET A 166 -109.72 -33.58 4.44
CA MET A 166 -108.98 -32.57 3.65
C MET A 166 -108.13 -31.66 4.54
N LYS A 167 -108.64 -31.24 5.71
CA LYS A 167 -107.86 -30.50 6.72
C LYS A 167 -106.69 -31.33 7.24
N GLN A 168 -106.93 -32.59 7.63
CA GLN A 168 -105.90 -33.49 8.15
C GLN A 168 -104.80 -33.77 7.13
N ASN A 169 -105.15 -33.97 5.86
CA ASN A 169 -104.21 -34.15 4.75
C ASN A 169 -103.40 -32.86 4.48
N PHE A 170 -104.04 -31.69 4.50
CA PHE A 170 -103.32 -30.41 4.39
C PHE A 170 -102.33 -30.23 5.56
N GLU A 171 -102.72 -30.51 6.79
CA GLU A 171 -101.83 -30.45 7.97
C GLU A 171 -100.70 -31.49 7.93
N LYS A 172 -100.96 -32.69 7.40
CA LYS A 172 -99.94 -33.72 7.18
C LYS A 172 -98.89 -33.20 6.18
N ASN A 173 -99.34 -32.79 5.00
CA ASN A 173 -98.47 -32.33 3.91
C ASN A 173 -97.68 -31.07 4.31
N ASN A 174 -98.29 -30.13 5.04
CA ASN A 174 -97.65 -28.92 5.57
C ASN A 174 -96.58 -29.26 6.63
N ARG A 175 -96.83 -30.23 7.52
CA ARG A 175 -95.84 -30.72 8.47
C ARG A 175 -94.70 -31.47 7.78
N GLU A 176 -94.99 -32.23 6.72
CA GLU A 176 -94.01 -32.97 5.94
C GLU A 176 -93.07 -32.03 5.17
N LEU A 177 -93.64 -31.08 4.40
CA LEU A 177 -92.91 -30.03 3.68
C LEU A 177 -92.02 -29.19 4.60
N LYS A 178 -92.48 -28.88 5.81
CA LYS A 178 -91.65 -28.19 6.83
C LYS A 178 -90.47 -29.04 7.32
N ARG A 179 -90.63 -30.36 7.43
CA ARG A 179 -89.54 -31.27 7.81
C ARG A 179 -88.52 -31.45 6.69
N THR A 180 -88.96 -31.63 5.44
CA THR A 180 -88.04 -31.77 4.30
C THR A 180 -87.22 -30.49 4.10
N HIS A 181 -87.87 -29.32 4.07
CA HIS A 181 -87.19 -28.04 3.96
C HIS A 181 -86.22 -27.77 5.13
N ALA A 182 -86.57 -28.14 6.36
CA ALA A 182 -85.65 -28.04 7.51
C ALA A 182 -84.43 -28.98 7.38
N ALA A 183 -84.63 -30.21 6.88
CA ALA A 183 -83.56 -31.16 6.62
C ALA A 183 -82.64 -30.70 5.47
N GLU A 184 -83.22 -30.14 4.40
CA GLU A 184 -82.49 -29.55 3.27
C GLU A 184 -81.65 -28.34 3.69
N LEU A 185 -82.22 -27.41 4.47
CA LEU A 185 -81.48 -26.27 5.03
C LEU A 185 -80.34 -26.74 5.95
N SER A 186 -80.56 -27.75 6.79
CA SER A 186 -79.54 -28.33 7.65
C SER A 186 -78.41 -28.99 6.85
N LYS A 187 -78.76 -29.77 5.81
CA LYS A 187 -77.81 -30.41 4.89
C LYS A 187 -77.01 -29.37 4.11
N LEU A 188 -77.65 -28.33 3.58
CA LEU A 188 -76.99 -27.25 2.87
C LEU A 188 -76.05 -26.46 3.79
N GLU A 189 -76.50 -26.13 5.01
CA GLU A 189 -75.67 -25.42 5.99
C GLU A 189 -74.46 -26.26 6.44
N SER A 190 -74.62 -27.58 6.59
CA SER A 190 -73.52 -28.52 6.84
C SER A 190 -72.54 -28.55 5.67
N ASN A 191 -73.03 -28.68 4.43
CA ASN A 191 -72.20 -28.68 3.22
C ASN A 191 -71.42 -27.37 3.06
N CYS A 192 -72.05 -26.21 3.27
CA CYS A 192 -71.37 -24.91 3.24
C CYS A 192 -70.30 -24.79 4.34
N LYS A 193 -70.57 -25.30 5.56
CA LYS A 193 -69.58 -25.35 6.65
C LYS A 193 -68.41 -26.29 6.33
N ALA A 194 -68.65 -27.40 5.62
CA ALA A 194 -67.61 -28.32 5.18
C ALA A 194 -66.74 -27.70 4.07
N ALA A 195 -67.36 -27.14 3.03
CA ALA A 195 -66.67 -26.45 1.94
C ALA A 195 -65.82 -25.28 2.45
N LEU A 196 -66.35 -24.44 3.36
CA LEU A 196 -65.60 -23.33 3.97
C LEU A 196 -64.40 -23.80 4.81
N LYS A 197 -64.44 -25.01 5.39
CA LYS A 197 -63.29 -25.59 6.08
C LYS A 197 -62.24 -26.10 5.08
N ALA A 198 -62.67 -26.79 4.02
CA ALA A 198 -61.77 -27.28 2.98
C ALA A 198 -61.04 -26.12 2.27
N GLU A 199 -61.76 -25.08 1.87
CA GLU A 199 -61.18 -23.89 1.21
C GLU A 199 -60.19 -23.16 2.12
N LYS A 200 -60.50 -23.05 3.43
CA LYS A 200 -59.56 -22.47 4.40
C LYS A 200 -58.28 -23.29 4.57
N LEU A 201 -58.37 -24.62 4.53
CA LEU A 201 -57.18 -25.49 4.58
C LEU A 201 -56.36 -25.39 3.30
N ALA A 202 -56.98 -25.38 2.12
CA ALA A 202 -56.30 -25.20 0.84
C ALA A 202 -55.63 -23.82 0.71
N ALA A 203 -56.25 -22.76 1.24
CA ALA A 203 -55.67 -21.42 1.29
C ALA A 203 -54.49 -21.33 2.30
N GLN A 204 -54.60 -22.00 3.45
CA GLN A 204 -53.53 -22.12 4.43
C GLN A 204 -52.32 -22.88 3.85
N GLU A 205 -52.55 -24.01 3.19
CA GLU A 205 -51.52 -24.83 2.54
C GLU A 205 -50.74 -24.04 1.48
N LYS A 206 -51.44 -23.31 0.59
CA LYS A 206 -50.82 -22.44 -0.41
C LYS A 206 -50.03 -21.28 0.20
N LEU A 207 -50.47 -20.73 1.33
CA LEU A 207 -49.72 -19.69 2.05
C LEU A 207 -48.43 -20.25 2.66
N GLU A 208 -48.46 -21.49 3.16
CA GLU A 208 -47.27 -22.19 3.65
C GLU A 208 -46.32 -22.64 2.53
N GLU A 209 -46.84 -22.99 1.36
CA GLU A 209 -46.08 -23.25 0.14
C GLU A 209 -45.35 -21.98 -0.34
N LEU A 210 -46.08 -20.88 -0.57
CA LEU A 210 -45.51 -19.60 -0.98
C LEU A 210 -44.51 -19.05 0.07
N GLY A 211 -44.73 -19.35 1.36
CA GLY A 211 -43.78 -19.04 2.43
C GLY A 211 -42.46 -19.83 2.35
N LYS A 212 -42.50 -21.08 1.87
CA LYS A 212 -41.29 -21.90 1.60
C LYS A 212 -40.57 -21.37 0.36
N GLU A 213 -41.29 -21.04 -0.71
CA GLU A 213 -40.72 -20.44 -1.93
C GLU A 213 -40.04 -19.09 -1.65
N TYR A 214 -40.70 -18.19 -0.91
CA TYR A 214 -40.12 -16.91 -0.50
C TYR A 214 -38.82 -17.12 0.32
N LYS A 215 -38.81 -18.08 1.24
CA LYS A 215 -37.62 -18.42 2.02
C LYS A 215 -36.49 -18.99 1.14
N TYR A 216 -36.82 -19.84 0.17
CA TYR A 216 -35.86 -20.36 -0.81
C TYR A 216 -35.26 -19.25 -1.67
N LEU A 217 -36.10 -18.37 -2.24
CA LEU A 217 -35.65 -17.24 -3.06
C LEU A 217 -34.79 -16.25 -2.25
N LYS A 218 -35.17 -15.97 -1.00
CA LYS A 218 -34.36 -15.14 -0.09
C LYS A 218 -33.00 -15.78 0.19
N ASN A 219 -32.94 -17.08 0.45
CA ASN A 219 -31.68 -17.79 0.66
C ASN A 219 -30.82 -17.76 -0.61
N MET A 220 -31.41 -17.95 -1.79
CA MET A 220 -30.69 -17.90 -3.07
C MET A 220 -30.14 -16.49 -3.36
N PHE A 221 -30.90 -15.45 -3.04
CA PHE A 221 -30.43 -14.06 -3.13
C PHE A 221 -29.25 -13.79 -2.20
N HIS A 222 -29.28 -14.31 -0.96
CA HIS A 222 -28.13 -14.22 -0.05
C HIS A 222 -26.91 -14.97 -0.58
N MET A 223 -27.04 -16.21 -1.07
CA MET A 223 -25.88 -16.91 -1.67
C MET A 223 -25.31 -16.19 -2.89
N TYR A 224 -26.15 -15.55 -3.72
CA TYR A 224 -25.69 -14.73 -4.84
C TYR A 224 -24.98 -13.44 -4.38
N GLN A 225 -25.52 -12.78 -3.35
CA GLN A 225 -24.88 -11.63 -2.71
C GLN A 225 -23.51 -12.01 -2.14
N ASP A 226 -23.44 -13.08 -1.34
CA ASP A 226 -22.22 -13.57 -0.69
C ASP A 226 -21.18 -13.99 -1.75
N SER A 227 -21.61 -14.69 -2.80
CA SER A 227 -20.75 -15.03 -3.95
C SER A 227 -20.19 -13.81 -4.70
N ILE A 228 -20.90 -12.68 -4.74
CA ILE A 228 -20.36 -11.43 -5.29
C ILE A 228 -19.35 -10.80 -4.34
N TYR A 229 -19.62 -10.80 -3.02
CA TYR A 229 -18.66 -10.29 -2.03
C TYR A 229 -17.35 -11.08 -2.06
N ASP A 230 -17.44 -12.42 -2.08
CA ASP A 230 -16.28 -13.29 -2.18
C ASP A 230 -15.52 -13.06 -3.50
N GLU A 231 -16.20 -13.04 -4.67
CA GLU A 231 -15.52 -12.80 -5.95
C GLU A 231 -14.84 -11.43 -6.01
N MET A 232 -15.41 -10.40 -5.39
CA MET A 232 -14.85 -9.05 -5.33
C MET A 232 -13.66 -8.95 -4.37
N GLU A 233 -13.72 -9.56 -3.18
CA GLU A 233 -12.61 -9.59 -2.22
C GLU A 233 -11.43 -10.43 -2.77
N ASP A 234 -11.73 -11.51 -3.49
CA ASP A 234 -10.75 -12.38 -4.13
C ASP A 234 -10.03 -11.66 -5.30
N LYS A 235 -10.78 -10.89 -6.12
CA LYS A 235 -10.20 -9.97 -7.13
C LYS A 235 -9.38 -8.85 -6.50
N TRP A 236 -9.86 -8.24 -5.43
CA TRP A 236 -9.17 -7.17 -4.71
C TRP A 236 -7.85 -7.66 -4.09
N SER A 237 -7.88 -8.84 -3.47
CA SER A 237 -6.70 -9.51 -2.90
C SER A 237 -5.67 -9.86 -3.97
N LYS A 238 -6.10 -10.38 -5.13
CA LYS A 238 -5.22 -10.66 -6.29
C LYS A 238 -4.57 -9.39 -6.81
N TRP A 239 -5.36 -8.35 -7.10
CA TRP A 239 -4.85 -7.07 -7.61
C TRP A 239 -3.86 -6.41 -6.63
N LYS A 240 -4.14 -6.48 -5.33
CA LYS A 240 -3.21 -6.01 -4.29
C LYS A 240 -1.90 -6.79 -4.28
N ALA A 241 -1.96 -8.13 -4.35
CA ALA A 241 -0.77 -8.97 -4.37
C ALA A 241 0.06 -8.78 -5.66
N GLU A 242 -0.60 -8.58 -6.81
CA GLU A 242 0.05 -8.22 -8.08
C GLU A 242 0.75 -6.86 -7.97
N TRP A 243 0.11 -5.86 -7.36
CA TRP A 243 0.69 -4.53 -7.13
C TRP A 243 1.90 -4.58 -6.19
N GLU A 244 1.81 -5.28 -5.05
CA GLU A 244 2.94 -5.44 -4.11
C GLU A 244 4.12 -6.18 -4.74
N ASN A 245 3.87 -7.21 -5.56
CA ASN A 245 4.92 -7.91 -6.30
C ASN A 245 5.54 -7.03 -7.40
N SER A 246 4.74 -6.24 -8.11
CA SER A 246 5.21 -5.30 -9.15
C SER A 246 6.10 -4.20 -8.55
N GLU A 247 5.69 -3.60 -7.42
CA GLU A 247 6.50 -2.62 -6.71
C GLU A 247 7.82 -3.22 -6.22
N LYS A 248 7.78 -4.44 -5.65
CA LYS A 248 8.98 -5.16 -5.23
C LYS A 248 9.93 -5.43 -6.40
N LEU A 249 9.42 -5.87 -7.55
CA LEU A 249 10.21 -6.18 -8.74
C LEU A 249 10.88 -4.92 -9.31
N GLU A 250 10.17 -3.79 -9.40
CA GLU A 250 10.75 -2.53 -9.88
C GLU A 250 11.82 -1.99 -8.91
N ARG A 251 11.60 -2.11 -7.59
CA ARG A 251 12.63 -1.80 -6.57
C ARG A 251 13.88 -2.68 -6.74
N GLU A 252 13.70 -3.99 -6.93
CA GLU A 252 14.81 -4.94 -7.14
C GLU A 252 15.58 -4.67 -8.44
N LYS A 253 14.87 -4.35 -9.52
CA LYS A 253 15.42 -3.93 -10.82
C LYS A 253 16.26 -2.64 -10.71
N ILE A 254 15.79 -1.64 -9.97
CA ILE A 254 16.56 -0.40 -9.71
C ILE A 254 17.82 -0.70 -8.90
N LEU A 255 17.72 -1.52 -7.84
CA LEU A 255 18.89 -1.92 -7.04
C LEU A 255 19.91 -2.73 -7.87
N LEU A 256 19.44 -3.63 -8.74
CA LEU A 256 20.30 -4.38 -9.65
C LEU A 256 20.98 -3.47 -10.68
N GLN A 257 20.27 -2.47 -11.21
CA GLN A 257 20.85 -1.47 -12.10
C GLN A 257 21.94 -0.64 -11.40
N GLN A 258 21.68 -0.15 -10.17
CA GLN A 258 22.66 0.59 -9.37
C GLN A 258 23.88 -0.29 -9.03
N LYS A 259 23.67 -1.54 -8.61
CA LYS A 259 24.74 -2.51 -8.37
C LYS A 259 25.61 -2.69 -9.61
N ASN A 260 25.00 -2.94 -10.77
CA ASN A 260 25.71 -3.15 -12.03
C ASN A 260 26.48 -1.90 -12.50
N GLN A 261 25.97 -0.69 -12.22
CA GLN A 261 26.70 0.56 -12.48
C GLN A 261 27.91 0.70 -11.55
N MET A 262 27.77 0.42 -10.25
CA MET A 262 28.88 0.46 -9.30
C MET A 262 29.96 -0.59 -9.62
N THR A 263 29.58 -1.82 -9.94
CA THR A 263 30.52 -2.88 -10.35
C THR A 263 31.28 -2.48 -11.61
N LYS A 264 30.61 -1.97 -12.65
CA LYS A 264 31.28 -1.50 -13.87
C LYS A 264 32.24 -0.35 -13.61
N LYS A 265 31.90 0.59 -12.73
CA LYS A 265 32.82 1.67 -12.34
C LYS A 265 34.03 1.12 -11.59
N PHE A 266 33.83 0.29 -10.57
CA PHE A 266 34.90 -0.33 -9.79
C PHE A 266 35.85 -1.18 -10.68
N GLU A 267 35.32 -1.91 -11.65
CA GLU A 267 36.13 -2.63 -12.63
C GLU A 267 36.98 -1.71 -13.51
N LEU A 268 36.44 -0.56 -13.92
CA LEU A 268 37.16 0.42 -14.73
C LEU A 268 38.25 1.09 -13.89
N ASP A 269 37.89 1.60 -12.70
CA ASP A 269 38.81 2.20 -11.74
C ASP A 269 39.95 1.20 -11.39
N SER A 270 39.63 -0.08 -11.17
CA SER A 270 40.63 -1.14 -10.90
C SER A 270 41.51 -1.46 -12.11
N LYS A 271 41.00 -1.40 -13.35
CA LYS A 271 41.80 -1.60 -14.57
C LYS A 271 42.77 -0.43 -14.78
N GLU A 272 42.30 0.80 -14.59
CA GLU A 272 43.14 2.00 -14.73
C GLU A 272 44.18 2.10 -13.62
N GLU A 273 43.87 1.75 -12.37
CA GLU A 273 44.86 1.74 -11.29
C GLU A 273 45.92 0.65 -11.49
N LYS A 274 45.53 -0.55 -11.95
CA LYS A 274 46.49 -1.60 -12.35
C LYS A 274 47.40 -1.15 -13.50
N LYS A 275 46.84 -0.41 -14.48
CA LYS A 275 47.61 0.18 -15.58
C LYS A 275 48.62 1.20 -15.05
N LYS A 276 48.23 2.15 -14.21
CA LYS A 276 49.17 3.12 -13.57
C LYS A 276 50.27 2.41 -12.78
N ILE A 277 49.93 1.38 -12.00
CA ILE A 277 50.91 0.60 -11.23
C ILE A 277 51.90 -0.10 -12.17
N ASN A 278 51.43 -0.67 -13.28
CA ASN A 278 52.27 -1.30 -14.29
C ASN A 278 53.15 -0.28 -15.04
N GLU A 279 52.62 0.88 -15.41
CA GLU A 279 53.35 1.97 -16.05
C GLU A 279 54.44 2.54 -15.11
N SER A 280 54.11 2.74 -13.83
CA SER A 280 55.04 3.16 -12.78
C SER A 280 56.14 2.10 -12.53
N TYR A 281 55.76 0.83 -12.44
CA TYR A 281 56.70 -0.29 -12.30
C TYR A 281 57.68 -0.36 -13.47
N ASN A 282 57.17 -0.28 -14.71
CA ASN A 282 58.00 -0.25 -15.91
C ASN A 282 58.94 0.97 -15.91
N ALA A 283 58.45 2.17 -15.56
CA ALA A 283 59.28 3.37 -15.51
C ALA A 283 60.41 3.29 -14.46
N VAL A 284 60.14 2.67 -13.30
CA VAL A 284 61.17 2.38 -12.27
C VAL A 284 62.16 1.32 -12.75
N PHE A 285 61.69 0.27 -13.44
CA PHE A 285 62.54 -0.78 -14.00
C PHE A 285 63.46 -0.24 -15.11
N ASP A 286 62.94 0.59 -16.00
CA ASP A 286 63.71 1.27 -17.06
C ASP A 286 64.72 2.28 -16.48
N ASN A 287 64.38 2.96 -15.38
CA ASN A 287 65.33 3.81 -14.64
C ASN A 287 66.47 2.97 -14.04
N PHE A 288 66.15 1.84 -13.39
CA PHE A 288 67.14 0.94 -12.82
C PHE A 288 68.07 0.32 -13.89
N ILE A 289 67.55 0.01 -15.08
CA ILE A 289 68.37 -0.42 -16.22
C ILE A 289 69.35 0.70 -16.64
N ARG A 290 68.87 1.94 -16.79
CA ARG A 290 69.75 3.09 -17.13
C ARG A 290 70.82 3.32 -16.07
N GLU A 291 70.44 3.40 -14.80
CA GLU A 291 71.37 3.59 -13.66
C GLU A 291 72.43 2.49 -13.62
N LYS A 292 72.03 1.22 -13.83
CA LYS A 292 72.95 0.09 -13.93
C LYS A 292 73.92 0.22 -15.12
N GLU A 293 73.45 0.64 -16.29
CA GLU A 293 74.30 0.86 -17.46
C GLU A 293 75.26 2.04 -17.28
N GLU A 294 74.83 3.11 -16.62
CA GLU A 294 75.66 4.28 -16.30
C GLU A 294 76.75 3.91 -15.28
N LEU A 295 76.40 3.19 -14.21
CA LEU A 295 77.36 2.65 -13.25
C LEU A 295 78.37 1.68 -13.90
N LEU A 296 77.95 0.88 -14.88
CA LEU A 296 78.84 -0.03 -15.60
C LEU A 296 79.83 0.74 -16.50
N LYS A 297 79.36 1.76 -17.23
CA LYS A 297 80.22 2.66 -18.02
C LYS A 297 81.20 3.44 -17.14
N GLN A 298 80.77 3.88 -15.95
CA GLN A 298 81.63 4.54 -14.97
C GLN A 298 82.71 3.59 -14.48
N HIS A 299 82.36 2.36 -14.09
CA HIS A 299 83.32 1.34 -13.68
C HIS A 299 84.35 1.00 -14.77
N GLU A 300 83.93 0.93 -16.04
CA GLU A 300 84.84 0.75 -17.19
C GLU A 300 85.82 1.92 -17.33
N SER A 301 85.34 3.17 -17.24
CA SER A 301 86.18 4.38 -17.22
C SER A 301 87.17 4.39 -16.05
N ASP A 302 86.70 4.12 -14.83
CA ASP A 302 87.52 4.10 -13.62
C ASP A 302 88.59 3.01 -13.69
N THR A 303 88.27 1.86 -14.29
CA THR A 303 89.22 0.77 -14.54
C THR A 303 90.34 1.21 -15.48
N LEU A 304 90.02 1.92 -16.57
CA LEU A 304 91.01 2.46 -17.51
C LEU A 304 91.90 3.52 -16.86
N GLN A 305 91.32 4.49 -16.13
CA GLN A 305 92.07 5.51 -15.40
C GLN A 305 93.01 4.88 -14.36
N LEU A 306 92.56 3.82 -13.68
CA LEU A 306 93.37 3.10 -12.70
C LEU A 306 94.51 2.30 -13.37
N GLU A 307 94.34 1.83 -14.61
CA GLU A 307 95.42 1.24 -15.41
C GLU A 307 96.43 2.30 -15.90
N GLU A 308 95.97 3.48 -16.32
CA GLU A 308 96.84 4.62 -16.67
C GLU A 308 97.65 5.11 -15.46
N LEU A 309 97.01 5.26 -14.29
CA LEU A 309 97.68 5.62 -13.03
C LEU A 309 98.69 4.56 -12.58
N LYS A 310 98.46 3.27 -12.87
CA LYS A 310 99.47 2.21 -12.65
C LYS A 310 100.67 2.36 -13.59
N LYS A 311 100.45 2.69 -14.86
CA LYS A 311 101.52 2.91 -15.84
C LYS A 311 102.37 4.13 -15.48
N THR A 312 101.74 5.27 -15.16
CA THR A 312 102.47 6.48 -14.76
C THR A 312 103.17 6.31 -13.41
N LYS A 313 102.59 5.56 -12.45
CA LYS A 313 103.29 5.15 -11.23
C LYS A 313 104.55 4.34 -11.54
N GLY A 314 104.47 3.36 -12.44
CA GLY A 314 105.62 2.56 -12.86
C GLY A 314 106.75 3.42 -13.44
N VAL A 315 106.42 4.32 -14.37
CA VAL A 315 107.40 5.28 -14.94
C VAL A 315 108.02 6.17 -13.86
N MET A 316 107.23 6.70 -12.91
CA MET A 316 107.78 7.50 -11.81
C MET A 316 108.67 6.68 -10.85
N GLU A 317 108.37 5.39 -10.64
CA GLU A 317 109.22 4.50 -9.84
C GLU A 317 110.54 4.14 -10.57
N GLU A 318 110.50 3.99 -11.89
CA GLU A 318 111.69 3.83 -12.74
C GLU A 318 112.55 5.10 -12.78
N GLU A 319 111.94 6.28 -12.97
CA GLU A 319 112.63 7.58 -12.93
C GLU A 319 113.24 7.86 -11.54
N LEU A 320 112.51 7.57 -10.46
CA LEU A 320 113.02 7.71 -9.09
C LEU A 320 114.20 6.76 -8.82
N HIS A 321 114.15 5.53 -9.34
CA HIS A 321 115.26 4.59 -9.23
C HIS A 321 116.48 5.06 -10.05
N ALA A 322 116.27 5.58 -11.26
CA ALA A 322 117.34 6.17 -12.06
C ALA A 322 117.97 7.40 -11.38
N GLN A 323 117.17 8.28 -10.77
CA GLN A 323 117.68 9.41 -9.97
C GLN A 323 118.46 8.93 -8.73
N ALA A 324 118.01 7.87 -8.05
CA ALA A 324 118.73 7.29 -6.92
C ALA A 324 120.11 6.73 -7.35
N LEU A 325 120.19 6.02 -8.47
CA LEU A 325 121.45 5.54 -9.04
C LEU A 325 122.39 6.69 -9.45
N ILE A 326 121.85 7.77 -10.02
CA ILE A 326 122.63 8.98 -10.34
C ILE A 326 123.17 9.62 -9.05
N LEU A 327 122.34 9.78 -8.02
CA LEU A 327 122.76 10.31 -6.71
C LEU A 327 123.83 9.43 -6.04
N GLU A 328 123.71 8.11 -6.11
CA GLU A 328 124.72 7.17 -5.61
C GLU A 328 126.05 7.28 -6.38
N SER A 329 125.99 7.46 -7.72
CA SER A 329 127.17 7.71 -8.55
C SER A 329 127.84 9.06 -8.25
N LEU A 330 127.05 10.12 -7.99
CA LEU A 330 127.56 11.44 -7.61
C LEU A 330 128.18 11.41 -6.21
N ASN A 331 127.55 10.71 -5.26
CA ASN A 331 128.05 10.55 -3.90
C ASN A 331 129.37 9.76 -3.88
N THR A 332 129.47 8.65 -4.63
CA THR A 332 130.73 7.88 -4.74
C THR A 332 131.85 8.67 -5.44
N ASN A 333 131.53 9.45 -6.48
CA ASN A 333 132.49 10.39 -7.10
C ASN A 333 132.93 11.51 -6.14
N LEU A 334 132.03 12.04 -5.30
CA LEU A 334 132.35 13.03 -4.27
C LEU A 334 133.28 12.45 -3.20
N TYR A 335 132.98 11.25 -2.68
CA TYR A 335 133.88 10.53 -1.76
C TYR A 335 135.26 10.26 -2.38
N HIS A 336 135.31 9.89 -3.66
CA HIS A 336 136.57 9.66 -4.36
C HIS A 336 137.39 10.95 -4.52
N THR A 337 136.79 12.04 -5.00
CA THR A 337 137.48 13.34 -5.14
C THR A 337 137.87 13.95 -3.79
N GLN A 338 137.09 13.74 -2.73
CA GLN A 338 137.46 14.14 -1.38
C GLN A 338 138.68 13.35 -0.84
N LEU A 339 138.78 12.06 -1.18
CA LEU A 339 139.94 11.23 -0.86
C LEU A 339 141.19 11.64 -1.67
N GLU A 340 141.05 11.92 -2.96
CA GLU A 340 142.11 12.48 -3.81
C GLU A 340 142.64 13.80 -3.24
N LEU A 341 141.74 14.73 -2.92
CA LEU A 341 142.09 16.02 -2.28
C LEU A 341 142.80 15.83 -0.93
N GLN A 342 142.43 14.81 -0.15
CA GLN A 342 143.11 14.48 1.10
C GLN A 342 144.53 13.93 0.86
N LYS A 343 144.74 13.08 -0.17
CA LYS A 343 146.09 12.65 -0.58
C LYS A 343 146.93 13.87 -0.95
N GLU A 344 146.43 14.71 -1.85
CA GLU A 344 147.20 15.86 -2.36
C GLU A 344 147.52 16.88 -1.27
N LYS A 345 146.58 17.10 -0.33
CA LYS A 345 146.85 17.90 0.88
C LYS A 345 147.97 17.33 1.75
N THR A 346 148.11 16.00 1.83
CA THR A 346 149.25 15.38 2.53
C THR A 346 150.55 15.42 1.71
N ALA A 347 150.48 15.33 0.37
CA ALA A 347 151.64 15.54 -0.50
C ALA A 347 152.20 16.97 -0.38
N VAL A 348 151.33 17.99 -0.48
CA VAL A 348 151.70 19.40 -0.29
C VAL A 348 152.24 19.64 1.12
N GLY A 349 151.61 19.13 2.17
CA GLY A 349 152.11 19.26 3.54
C GLY A 349 153.45 18.56 3.80
N ASN A 350 153.79 17.53 3.02
CA ASN A 350 155.11 16.89 3.05
C ASN A 350 156.16 17.71 2.28
N LEU A 351 155.79 18.32 1.16
CA LEU A 351 156.65 19.27 0.43
C LEU A 351 156.94 20.53 1.28
N GLU A 352 155.94 21.09 1.93
CA GLU A 352 156.07 22.23 2.85
C GLU A 352 157.05 21.93 3.98
N LYS A 353 156.91 20.80 4.66
CA LYS A 353 157.88 20.33 5.66
C LYS A 353 159.28 20.14 5.09
N THR A 354 159.40 19.63 3.86
CA THR A 354 160.69 19.43 3.19
C THR A 354 161.37 20.77 2.90
N LEU A 355 160.59 21.77 2.46
CA LEU A 355 161.07 23.14 2.25
C LEU A 355 161.49 23.80 3.57
N GLN A 356 160.66 23.73 4.62
CA GLN A 356 161.01 24.24 5.96
C GLN A 356 162.31 23.59 6.49
N THR A 357 162.48 22.26 6.31
CA THR A 357 163.69 21.54 6.71
C THR A 357 164.91 22.02 5.93
N LYS A 358 164.78 22.27 4.62
CA LYS A 358 165.86 22.79 3.79
C LYS A 358 166.19 24.26 4.08
N LEU A 359 165.20 25.05 4.51
CA LEU A 359 165.41 26.42 4.99
C LEU A 359 166.23 26.41 6.29
N ALA A 360 165.85 25.59 7.27
CA ALA A 360 166.59 25.43 8.52
C ALA A 360 168.02 24.88 8.31
N GLU A 361 168.22 23.94 7.38
CA GLU A 361 169.57 23.49 6.97
C GLU A 361 170.43 24.62 6.39
N ALA A 362 169.82 25.59 5.69
CA ALA A 362 170.52 26.74 5.14
C ALA A 362 170.83 27.79 6.21
N GLU A 363 169.85 28.11 7.08
CA GLU A 363 170.03 29.02 8.22
C GLU A 363 171.17 28.55 9.15
N GLU A 364 171.17 27.28 9.56
CA GLU A 364 172.21 26.76 10.46
C GLU A 364 173.59 26.71 9.79
N LYS A 365 173.65 26.51 8.46
CA LYS A 365 174.90 26.68 7.68
C LYS A 365 175.40 28.12 7.69
N TYR A 366 174.54 29.10 7.41
CA TYR A 366 174.93 30.52 7.42
C TYR A 366 175.38 30.95 8.82
N LYS A 367 174.66 30.54 9.86
CA LYS A 367 174.99 30.75 11.27
C LYS A 367 176.35 30.15 11.64
N TYR A 368 176.65 28.92 11.22
CA TYR A 368 177.96 28.29 11.42
C TYR A 368 179.09 29.04 10.67
N THR A 369 178.84 29.51 9.44
CA THR A 369 179.79 30.36 8.70
C THR A 369 180.03 31.71 9.41
N ILE A 370 178.97 32.36 9.93
CA ILE A 370 179.07 33.59 10.72
C ILE A 370 179.88 33.35 12.00
N GLN A 371 179.70 32.20 12.67
CA GLN A 371 180.45 31.86 13.87
C GLN A 371 181.95 31.72 13.59
N ILE A 372 182.35 31.00 12.54
CA ILE A 372 183.76 30.89 12.12
C ILE A 372 184.36 32.27 11.85
N LEU A 373 183.68 33.10 11.05
CA LEU A 373 184.15 34.46 10.73
C LEU A 373 184.25 35.35 11.98
N THR A 374 183.40 35.11 12.99
CA THR A 374 183.44 35.82 14.28
C THR A 374 184.65 35.38 15.12
N GLU A 375 184.93 34.07 15.19
CA GLU A 375 186.10 33.52 15.89
C GLU A 375 187.42 33.97 15.23
N GLU A 376 187.49 34.00 13.89
CA GLU A 376 188.62 34.60 13.16
C GLU A 376 188.78 36.10 13.46
N ASN A 377 187.68 36.87 13.51
CA ASN A 377 187.72 38.30 13.85
C ASN A 377 188.22 38.54 15.28
N ILE A 378 187.78 37.73 16.24
CA ILE A 378 188.26 37.76 17.64
C ILE A 378 189.76 37.44 17.68
N HIS A 379 190.21 36.40 16.98
CA HIS A 379 191.62 36.00 16.99
C HIS A 379 192.53 37.06 16.34
N LEU A 380 192.07 37.72 15.27
CA LEU A 380 192.75 38.87 14.67
C LEU A 380 192.82 40.07 15.64
N ARG A 381 191.75 40.37 16.38
CA ARG A 381 191.73 41.43 17.41
C ARG A 381 192.69 41.14 18.57
N GLN A 382 192.70 39.90 19.09
CA GLN A 382 193.65 39.47 20.13
C GLN A 382 195.10 39.66 19.67
N LYS A 383 195.40 39.26 18.43
CA LYS A 383 196.73 39.39 17.82
C LYS A 383 197.15 40.84 17.55
N LEU A 384 196.20 41.77 17.47
CA LEU A 384 196.45 43.22 17.42
C LEU A 384 196.76 43.79 18.82
N ILE A 385 195.98 43.41 19.84
CA ILE A 385 196.15 43.88 21.23
C ILE A 385 197.51 43.45 21.78
N ALA A 386 197.86 42.17 21.67
CA ALA A 386 199.13 41.62 22.16
C ALA A 386 200.38 42.24 21.49
N LYS A 387 200.22 43.01 20.41
CA LYS A 387 201.30 43.72 19.73
C LYS A 387 201.39 45.22 20.09
N ASN A 388 200.42 45.74 20.85
CA ASN A 388 200.42 47.12 21.35
C ASN A 388 200.93 47.22 22.79
N GLU A 389 200.78 46.17 23.60
CA GLU A 389 201.11 46.17 25.03
C GLU A 389 202.63 46.21 25.32
N GLU A 390 203.48 45.77 24.39
CA GLU A 390 204.95 45.64 24.61
C GLU A 390 205.73 46.98 24.52
N ILE A 391 205.06 48.12 24.29
CA ILE A 391 205.72 49.41 23.97
C ILE A 391 205.60 50.46 25.10
N TYR A 392 204.64 50.35 26.02
CA TYR A 392 204.40 51.39 27.04
C TYR A 392 204.11 50.85 28.45
N GLU A 393 205.12 50.88 29.30
CA GLU A 393 204.98 51.47 30.64
C GLU A 393 206.35 51.99 31.11
N GLY A 394 206.53 53.32 31.12
CA GLY A 394 207.87 53.92 31.20
C GLY A 394 208.02 55.07 32.21
N ARG A 395 207.03 55.96 32.30
CA ARG A 395 206.60 56.68 33.54
C ARG A 395 205.44 57.66 33.25
N SER A 396 204.21 57.20 33.41
CA SER A 396 202.99 58.01 33.55
C SER A 396 202.61 58.84 32.30
N GLU A 397 201.84 58.20 31.41
CA GLU A 397 201.52 58.72 30.07
C GLU A 397 200.44 59.83 30.00
N LYS A 398 200.29 60.42 28.81
CA LYS A 398 199.76 61.77 28.57
C LYS A 398 198.31 61.83 28.06
N LEU A 399 197.54 62.69 28.72
CA LEU A 399 196.74 63.81 28.19
C LEU A 399 196.09 63.70 26.78
N ALA A 400 194.77 63.94 26.78
CA ALA A 400 193.98 64.67 25.77
C ALA A 400 193.79 64.03 24.36
N SER A 401 192.74 64.31 23.57
CA SER A 401 191.38 64.86 23.75
C SER A 401 190.67 64.82 22.38
N THR A 402 189.37 65.19 22.34
CA THR A 402 188.67 65.82 21.18
C THR A 402 188.11 64.97 20.01
N THR A 403 186.76 64.98 19.91
CA THR A 403 185.89 65.18 18.70
C THR A 403 185.58 64.11 17.63
N SER A 404 184.35 64.26 17.07
CA SER A 404 183.79 63.76 15.78
C SER A 404 183.40 62.27 15.71
N TYR A 405 182.37 61.79 14.99
CA TYR A 405 181.17 62.35 14.29
C TYR A 405 179.95 61.45 14.71
N GLU A 406 178.64 61.79 14.72
CA GLU A 406 177.79 62.89 14.18
C GLU A 406 177.22 62.69 12.74
N TYR A 407 175.87 62.69 12.61
CA TYR A 407 175.03 62.48 11.40
C TYR A 407 175.11 61.06 10.75
N THR A 408 174.09 60.42 10.15
CA THR A 408 172.62 60.65 9.92
C THR A 408 171.92 59.26 9.72
N PHE A 409 170.77 58.96 9.09
CA PHE A 409 169.71 59.62 8.27
C PHE A 409 168.37 58.81 8.36
N ASP A 410 167.24 59.40 7.95
CA ASP A 410 166.00 58.71 7.47
C ASP A 410 166.18 58.17 6.01
N ILE A 411 165.09 57.97 5.23
CA ILE A 411 165.00 57.66 3.76
C ILE A 411 165.10 56.14 3.42
N LEU A 412 164.20 55.48 2.67
CA LEU A 412 162.90 55.86 2.02
C LEU A 412 162.00 54.63 1.68
N GLU A 413 160.89 54.93 0.98
CA GLU A 413 160.09 54.17 -0.02
C GLU A 413 160.91 53.29 -1.01
N ASP A 414 160.34 52.43 -1.88
CA ASP A 414 158.96 51.93 -2.09
C ASP A 414 159.03 50.37 -2.25
N ASP A 415 158.24 49.55 -2.97
CA ASP A 415 157.10 49.62 -3.93
C ASP A 415 155.93 48.72 -3.37
N SER A 416 154.67 48.67 -3.83
CA SER A 416 154.07 48.63 -5.18
C SER A 416 154.42 47.31 -5.95
N LEU A 417 153.57 46.63 -6.75
CA LEU A 417 152.19 46.74 -7.23
C LEU A 417 151.63 45.26 -7.40
N LYS A 418 150.31 45.00 -7.44
CA LYS A 418 149.50 44.55 -8.62
C LYS A 418 150.20 43.61 -9.64
N ASP A 419 149.54 42.67 -10.33
CA ASP A 419 148.12 42.40 -10.67
C ASP A 419 147.87 40.85 -10.72
N GLN A 420 146.68 40.29 -10.46
CA GLN A 420 145.51 40.07 -11.35
C GLN A 420 145.80 39.31 -12.67
N GLU A 421 145.35 38.05 -12.80
CA GLU A 421 144.36 37.59 -13.82
C GLU A 421 143.92 36.11 -13.65
N LEU A 422 142.70 35.83 -14.13
CA LEU A 422 142.04 34.53 -14.40
C LEU A 422 141.90 33.51 -13.24
#